data_AF-A0A933IKK4-F1
#
_entry.id   AF-A0A933IKK4-F1
#
_cell.length_a   1.000
_cell.length_b   1.000
_cell.length_c   1.000
_cell.angle_alpha   90.00
_cell.angle_beta   90.00
_cell.angle_gamma   90.00
#
_symmetry.space_group_name_H-M   'P 1'
#
loop_
_entity.id
_entity.type
_entity.pdbx_description
1 polymer ?
#
loop_
_entity_poly.entity_id
_entity_poly.type
_entity_poly.pdbx_seq_one_letter_code
_entity_poly.pdbx_strand_id
1 'polypeptide(L)' 'MSDPSDLLEKIRRKDVSVAVIGLGYVGLPLAVEFARAGVRVLGIDVDPHRVQAINRGESYIPDVPGADLAA' A
#
# COMPACT_ATOMS: atom_id res chain seq x y z
N MET A 1 -3.24 11.46 -24.51
CA MET A 1 -3.41 11.49 -23.03
C MET A 1 -4.73 10.81 -22.73
N SER A 2 -4.76 9.90 -21.76
CA SER A 2 -6.00 9.29 -21.28
C SER A 2 -6.92 10.37 -20.71
N ASP A 3 -8.22 10.28 -21.00
CA ASP A 3 -9.21 11.21 -20.49
C ASP A 3 -9.25 11.11 -18.94
N PRO A 4 -9.21 12.24 -18.19
CA PRO A 4 -9.43 12.23 -16.75
C PRO A 4 -10.70 11.47 -16.32
N SER A 5 -11.74 11.44 -17.16
CA SER A 5 -12.98 10.71 -16.89
C SER A 5 -12.73 9.19 -16.76
N ASP A 6 -11.90 8.62 -17.64
CA ASP A 6 -11.52 7.20 -17.63
C ASP A 6 -10.76 6.83 -16.37
N LEU A 7 -9.85 7.70 -15.90
CA LEU A 7 -9.10 7.45 -14.67
C LEU A 7 -10.03 7.46 -13.45
N LEU A 8 -10.95 8.43 -13.39
CA LEU A 8 -11.92 8.50 -12.30
C LEU A 8 -12.82 7.26 -12.27
N GLU A 9 -13.22 6.73 -13.42
CA GLU A 9 -13.95 5.46 -13.49
C GLU A 9 -13.13 4.28 -12.99
N LYS A 10 -11.86 4.18 -13.40
CA LYS A 10 -10.96 3.12 -12.90
C LYS A 10 -10.77 3.20 -11.38
N ILE A 11 -10.60 4.40 -10.83
CA ILE A 11 -10.51 4.61 -9.38
C ILE A 11 -11.81 4.16 -8.70
N ARG A 12 -12.98 4.57 -9.22
CA ARG A 12 -14.29 4.14 -8.69
C ARG A 12 -14.47 2.62 -8.72
N ARG A 13 -13.95 1.97 -9.76
CA ARG A 13 -13.97 0.50 -9.93
C ARG A 13 -12.85 -0.21 -9.18
N LYS A 14 -11.93 0.52 -8.53
CA LYS A 14 -10.71 -0.01 -7.89
C LYS A 14 -9.78 -0.76 -8.85
N ASP A 15 -9.94 -0.53 -10.15
CA ASP A 15 -9.11 -1.08 -11.22
C ASP A 15 -7.90 -0.18 -11.48
N VAL A 16 -7.18 0.11 -10.39
CA VAL A 16 -5.95 0.89 -10.38
C VAL A 16 -4.95 0.20 -9.47
N SER A 17 -3.67 0.48 -9.70
CA SER A 17 -2.60 0.11 -8.76
C SER A 17 -2.03 1.38 -8.14
N VAL A 18 -1.76 1.34 -6.84
CA VAL A 18 -1.18 2.45 -6.08
C VAL A 18 0.23 2.08 -5.66
N ALA A 19 1.19 2.97 -5.87
CA ALA A 19 2.53 2.84 -5.30
C ALA A 19 2.68 3.83 -4.14
N VAL A 20 3.14 3.35 -2.99
CA VAL A 20 3.47 4.18 -1.82
C VAL A 20 4.98 4.17 -1.62
N ILE A 21 5.61 5.34 -1.71
CA ILE A 21 7.05 5.51 -1.54
C ILE A 21 7.32 6.04 -0.14
N GLY A 22 8.12 5.29 0.62
CA GLY A 22 8.38 5.46 2.04
C GLY A 22 7.36 4.69 2.89
N LEU A 23 7.79 3.65 3.58
CA LEU A 23 6.99 2.79 4.45
C LEU A 23 7.26 3.10 5.92
N GLY A 24 7.41 4.39 6.23
CA GLY A 24 7.52 4.86 7.62
C GLY A 24 6.16 4.89 8.32
N TYR A 25 6.12 5.64 9.42
CA TYR A 25 4.93 5.80 10.27
C TYR A 25 3.65 6.23 9.53
N VAL A 26 3.76 7.05 8.47
CA VAL A 26 2.60 7.50 7.69
C VAL A 26 2.35 6.61 6.47
N GLY A 27 3.40 6.22 5.77
CA GLY A 27 3.27 5.54 4.49
C GLY A 27 2.80 4.09 4.62
N LEU A 28 3.24 3.38 5.66
CA LEU A 28 2.79 2.00 5.87
C LEU A 28 1.28 1.92 6.22
N PRO A 29 0.73 2.71 7.16
CA PRO A 29 -0.72 2.74 7.37
C PRO A 29 -1.49 3.15 6.11
N LEU A 30 -0.99 4.12 5.34
CA LEU A 30 -1.63 4.53 4.08
C LEU A 30 -1.68 3.39 3.05
N ALA A 31 -0.57 2.65 2.91
CA ALA A 31 -0.50 1.49 2.03
C ALA A 31 -1.51 0.41 2.45
N VAL A 32 -1.62 0.14 3.76
CA VAL A 32 -2.57 -0.82 4.32
C VAL A 32 -4.02 -0.39 4.09
N GLU A 33 -4.36 0.89 4.26
CA GLU A 33 -5.72 1.37 4.02
C GLU A 33 -6.14 1.24 2.54
N PHE A 34 -5.22 1.48 1.60
CA PHE A 34 -5.49 1.20 0.18
C PHE A 34 -5.69 -0.30 -0.09
N ALA A 35 -4.88 -1.16 0.53
CA ALA A 35 -5.02 -2.61 0.40
C ALA A 35 -6.35 -3.11 0.99
N ARG A 36 -6.74 -2.62 2.18
CA ARG A 36 -8.04 -2.87 2.82
C ARG A 36 -9.22 -2.38 1.99
N ALA A 37 -9.03 -1.27 1.28
CA ALA A 37 -10.01 -0.79 0.31
C ALA A 37 -10.13 -1.69 -0.93
N GLY A 38 -9.30 -2.73 -1.08
CA GLY A 38 -9.33 -3.69 -2.21
C GLY A 38 -8.56 -3.20 -3.43
N VAL A 39 -7.64 -2.26 -3.24
CA VAL A 39 -6.76 -1.75 -4.31
C VAL A 39 -5.42 -2.48 -4.25
N ARG A 40 -4.83 -2.80 -5.40
CA ARG A 40 -3.48 -3.36 -5.44
C ARG A 40 -2.46 -2.29 -5.04
N VAL A 41 -1.64 -2.58 -4.05
CA VAL A 41 -0.62 -1.64 -3.54
C VAL A 41 0.79 -2.20 -3.72
N LEU A 42 1.70 -1.35 -4.18
CA LEU A 42 3.15 -1.60 -4.18
C LEU A 42 3.80 -0.66 -3.15
N GLY A 43 4.31 -1.22 -2.05
CA GLY A 43 5.13 -0.47 -1.10
C GLY A 43 6.59 -0.41 -1.56
N ILE A 44 7.20 0.77 -1.47
CA ILE A 44 8.61 1.00 -1.83
C ILE A 44 9.28 1.71 -0.65
N ASP A 45 10.38 1.17 -0.13
CA ASP A 45 11.22 1.82 0.86
C ASP A 45 12.70 1.62 0.50
N VAL A 46 13.56 2.52 0.96
CA VAL A 46 15.01 2.43 0.77
C VAL A 46 15.65 1.43 1.74
N ASP A 47 15.00 1.18 2.87
CA ASP A 47 15.46 0.23 3.88
C ASP A 47 15.01 -1.20 3.52
N PRO A 48 15.94 -2.09 3.10
CA PRO A 48 15.59 -3.46 2.71
C PRO A 48 15.08 -4.29 3.89
N HIS A 49 15.44 -3.96 5.14
CA HIS A 49 14.96 -4.70 6.31
C HIS A 49 13.47 -4.47 6.54
N ARG A 50 13.01 -3.23 6.36
CA ARG A 50 11.57 -2.88 6.44
C ARG A 50 10.76 -3.59 5.38
N VAL A 51 11.23 -3.58 4.13
CA VAL A 51 10.57 -4.26 3.01
C VAL A 51 10.47 -5.76 3.30
N GLN A 52 11.54 -6.38 3.77
CA GLN A 52 11.52 -7.82 4.09
C GLN A 52 10.60 -8.14 5.26
N ALA A 53 10.56 -7.33 6.32
CA ALA A 53 9.67 -7.52 7.45
C ALA A 53 8.19 -7.46 7.01
N ILE A 54 7.81 -6.42 6.26
CA ILE A 54 6.45 -6.27 5.73
C ILE A 54 6.06 -7.48 4.88
N ASN A 55 6.94 -7.91 3.97
CA ASN A 55 6.66 -9.07 3.11
C ASN A 55 6.54 -10.40 3.87
N ARG A 56 7.00 -10.46 5.13
CA ARG A 56 6.78 -11.60 6.04
C ARG A 56 5.55 -11.43 6.94
N GLY A 57 4.80 -10.35 6.80
CA GLY A 57 3.69 -10.02 7.71
C GLY A 57 4.17 -9.49 9.08
N GLU A 58 5.42 -9.03 9.18
CA GLU A 58 5.97 -8.49 10.42
C GLU A 58 5.90 -6.97 10.40
N SER A 59 5.15 -6.40 11.35
CA SER A 59 5.10 -4.96 11.50
C SER A 59 6.18 -4.47 12.47
N TYR A 60 6.81 -3.36 12.10
CA TYR A 60 7.72 -2.59 12.95
C TYR A 60 7.08 -1.27 13.42
N ILE A 61 5.81 -1.02 13.10
CA ILE A 61 5.04 0.13 13.60
C ILE A 61 3.87 -0.35 14.47
N PRO A 62 3.62 0.29 15.63
CA PRO A 62 2.55 -0.15 16.55
C PRO A 62 1.14 -0.08 15.95
N ASP A 63 0.89 0.89 15.07
CA ASP A 63 -0.46 1.18 14.55
C ASP A 63 -0.91 0.25 13.42
N VAL A 64 0.00 -0.60 12.92
CA VAL A 64 -0.31 -1.58 11.89
C VAL A 64 -0.02 -2.97 12.44
N PRO A 65 -1.03 -3.77 12.77
CA PRO A 65 -0.88 -5.17 13.10
C PRO A 65 -0.22 -5.95 11.95
N GLY A 66 0.65 -6.92 12.28
CA GLY A 66 1.26 -7.80 11.27
C GLY A 66 0.23 -8.59 10.43
N ALA A 67 -0.94 -8.88 11.01
CA ALA A 67 -2.05 -9.53 10.32
C ALA A 67 -2.59 -8.71 9.13
N ASP A 68 -2.38 -7.39 9.11
CA ASP A 68 -2.76 -6.50 8.01
C ASP A 68 -1.71 -6.41 6.90
N LEU A 69 -0.54 -7.02 7.10
CA LEU A 69 0.59 -7.01 6.16
C LEU A 69 0.74 -8.33 5.39
N ALA A 70 0.08 -9.40 5.85
CA ALA A 70 0.10 -10.70 5.18
C ALA A 70 -0.72 -10.64 3.87
N ALA A 71 -0.10 -11.07 2.77
CA ALA A 71 -0.72 -11.22 1.46
C ALA A 71 -1.41 -12.59 1.30
#